data_AF-A0A090ZKA0-F1
#
_entry.id   AF-A0A090ZKA0-F1
#
_cell.length_a   1.000
_cell.length_b   1.000
_cell.length_c   1.000
_cell.angle_alpha   90.00
_cell.angle_beta   90.00
_cell.angle_gamma   90.00
#
_symmetry.space_group_name_H-M   'P 1'
#
loop_
_entity.id
_entity.type
_entity.pdbx_description
1 polymer ?
#
loop_
_entity_poly.entity_id
_entity_poly.type
_entity_poly.pdbx_seq_one_letter_code
_entity_poly.pdbx_strand_id
1 'polypeptide(L)'
;MVSSVFKKGIKKATGRSWEDWVTALAGTINPGWSDDRIQKEIQQQHQVSEEWSEWIATMYAPLMGRVPVGTTKDSGVQIGVRRTFAASKEGVWEFLTTPAGLPLWIGDVPSFKFEVGYEFASKEGVSGKITVVKPYHKLRLTWKRPEWEQFSRLQIYVLSTNTGKTTVSIHQEMLEDVFIRELMKRHWEDMLAELKWRLEDAL
;
A
#
# COMPACT_ATOMS: atom_id res chain seq x y z
N MET A 1 -14.88 -5.36 1.54
CA MET A 1 -15.45 -4.21 0.80
C MET A 1 -14.49 -3.93 -0.35
N VAL A 2 -14.98 -3.47 -1.50
CA VAL A 2 -14.13 -3.19 -2.67
C VAL A 2 -13.94 -1.68 -2.78
N SER A 3 -12.69 -1.23 -2.85
CA SER A 3 -12.32 0.19 -2.83
C SER A 3 -12.88 0.95 -4.03
N SER A 4 -13.12 2.26 -3.83
CA SER A 4 -13.55 3.16 -4.90
C SER A 4 -12.54 3.21 -6.05
N VAL A 5 -11.25 3.05 -5.73
CA VAL A 5 -10.12 3.02 -6.67
C VAL A 5 -10.24 1.80 -7.60
N PHE A 6 -10.45 0.61 -7.04
CA PHE A 6 -10.65 -0.59 -7.85
C PHE A 6 -11.88 -0.48 -8.73
N LYS A 7 -13.02 -0.04 -8.17
CA LYS A 7 -14.28 0.11 -8.93
C LYS A 7 -14.15 1.05 -10.12
N LYS A 8 -13.43 2.17 -9.95
CA LYS A 8 -13.14 3.10 -11.05
C LYS A 8 -12.19 2.47 -12.08
N GLY A 9 -11.15 1.78 -11.62
CA GLY A 9 -10.17 1.11 -12.46
C GLY A 9 -10.79 0.04 -13.36
N ILE A 10 -11.53 -0.90 -12.78
CA ILE A 10 -12.16 -2.00 -13.51
C ILE A 10 -13.20 -1.49 -14.52
N LYS A 11 -14.00 -0.49 -14.14
CA LYS A 11 -14.98 0.13 -15.06
C LYS A 11 -14.29 0.80 -16.24
N LYS A 12 -13.18 1.52 -15.99
CA LYS A 12 -12.40 2.15 -17.05
C LYS A 12 -11.77 1.11 -17.99
N ALA A 13 -11.26 0.01 -17.45
CA ALA A 13 -10.54 -0.99 -18.22
C ALA A 13 -11.44 -1.96 -19.00
N THR A 14 -12.60 -2.30 -18.43
CA THR A 14 -13.48 -3.36 -18.98
C THR A 14 -14.81 -2.83 -19.50
N GLY A 15 -15.11 -1.55 -19.27
CA GLY A 15 -16.43 -0.95 -19.55
C GLY A 15 -17.53 -1.40 -18.59
N ARG A 16 -17.26 -2.35 -17.69
CA ARG A 16 -18.23 -3.00 -16.80
C ARG A 16 -17.98 -2.64 -15.34
N SER A 17 -19.04 -2.37 -14.57
CA SER A 17 -18.92 -2.09 -13.14
C SER A 17 -18.53 -3.34 -12.34
N TRP A 18 -18.01 -3.15 -11.12
CA TRP A 18 -17.70 -4.30 -10.26
C TRP A 18 -18.96 -5.13 -9.95
N GLU A 19 -20.08 -4.47 -9.72
CA GLU A 19 -21.36 -5.10 -9.43
C GLU A 19 -21.84 -5.97 -10.60
N ASP A 20 -21.74 -5.45 -11.83
CA ASP A 20 -22.05 -6.23 -13.04
C ASP A 20 -21.09 -7.43 -13.23
N TRP A 21 -19.81 -7.28 -12.84
CA TRP A 21 -18.85 -8.38 -12.83
C TRP A 21 -19.26 -9.46 -11.84
N VAL A 22 -19.66 -9.09 -10.62
CA VAL A 22 -20.15 -10.06 -9.63
C VAL A 22 -21.35 -10.83 -10.18
N THR A 23 -22.30 -10.14 -10.82
CA THR A 23 -23.46 -10.80 -11.46
C THR A 23 -23.05 -11.72 -12.61
N ALA A 24 -22.10 -11.32 -13.45
CA ALA A 24 -21.64 -12.13 -14.58
C ALA A 24 -20.88 -13.40 -14.15
N LEU A 25 -20.17 -13.33 -13.02
CA LEU A 25 -19.41 -14.47 -12.47
C LEU A 25 -20.25 -15.38 -11.58
N ALA A 26 -21.42 -14.92 -11.13
CA ALA A 26 -22.33 -15.70 -10.34
C ALA A 26 -22.88 -16.88 -11.17
N GLY A 27 -22.62 -18.10 -10.69
CA GLY A 27 -23.08 -19.34 -11.35
C GLY A 27 -22.20 -19.83 -12.51
N THR A 28 -21.22 -19.04 -12.97
CA THR A 28 -20.25 -19.46 -13.99
C THR A 28 -18.94 -19.93 -13.37
N ILE A 29 -18.51 -19.29 -12.27
CA ILE A 29 -17.29 -19.66 -11.54
C ILE A 29 -17.59 -20.71 -10.47
N ASN A 30 -16.83 -21.81 -10.49
CA ASN A 30 -16.90 -22.83 -9.45
C ASN A 30 -15.90 -22.53 -8.31
N PRO A 31 -16.34 -22.44 -7.04
CA PRO A 31 -15.47 -22.20 -5.89
C PRO A 31 -14.38 -23.24 -5.64
N GLY A 32 -14.42 -24.41 -6.28
CA GLY A 32 -13.38 -25.44 -6.22
C GLY A 32 -12.26 -25.31 -7.26
N TRP A 33 -12.35 -24.35 -8.20
CA TRP A 33 -11.32 -24.17 -9.24
C TRP A 33 -10.05 -23.50 -8.70
N SER A 34 -8.88 -23.84 -9.26
CA SER A 34 -7.64 -23.10 -8.97
C SER A 34 -7.74 -21.64 -9.42
N ASP A 35 -6.97 -20.75 -8.79
CA ASP A 35 -6.95 -19.32 -9.16
C ASP A 35 -6.59 -19.12 -10.65
N ASP A 36 -5.59 -19.87 -11.17
CA ASP A 36 -5.20 -19.87 -12.58
C ASP A 36 -6.35 -20.26 -13.52
N ARG A 37 -7.17 -21.26 -13.14
CA ARG A 37 -8.33 -21.65 -13.95
C ARG A 37 -9.40 -20.57 -13.96
N ILE A 38 -9.68 -19.95 -12.82
CA ILE A 38 -10.67 -18.87 -12.71
C ILE A 38 -10.23 -17.67 -13.56
N GLN A 39 -8.96 -17.28 -13.49
CA GLN A 39 -8.39 -16.22 -14.31
C GLN A 39 -8.56 -16.52 -15.80
N LYS A 40 -8.17 -17.72 -16.25
CA LYS A 40 -8.29 -18.13 -17.67
C LYS A 40 -9.73 -18.13 -18.15
N GLU A 41 -10.67 -18.61 -17.33
CA GLU A 41 -12.10 -18.59 -17.68
C GLU A 41 -12.59 -17.16 -17.87
N ILE A 42 -12.28 -16.26 -16.93
CA ILE A 42 -12.65 -14.84 -17.01
C ILE A 42 -12.07 -14.20 -18.27
N GLN A 43 -10.79 -14.47 -18.54
CA GLN A 43 -10.08 -13.94 -19.72
C GLN A 43 -10.75 -14.38 -21.02
N GLN A 44 -11.06 -15.68 -21.15
CA GLN A 44 -11.62 -16.26 -22.37
C GLN A 44 -13.08 -15.85 -22.59
N GLN A 45 -13.94 -15.99 -21.58
CA GLN A 45 -15.37 -15.71 -21.73
C GLN A 45 -15.68 -14.23 -21.94
N HIS A 46 -14.88 -13.35 -21.34
CA HIS A 46 -15.16 -11.92 -21.34
C HIS A 46 -14.16 -11.07 -22.13
N GLN A 47 -13.16 -11.69 -22.75
CA GLN A 47 -12.16 -11.03 -23.62
C GLN A 47 -11.48 -9.84 -22.93
N VAL A 48 -11.19 -9.98 -21.63
CA VAL A 48 -10.43 -9.00 -20.84
C VAL A 48 -8.94 -9.31 -20.89
N SER A 49 -8.10 -8.31 -20.61
CA SER A 49 -6.65 -8.53 -20.55
C SER A 49 -6.27 -9.50 -19.42
N GLU A 50 -5.09 -10.10 -19.52
CA GLU A 50 -4.54 -11.01 -18.50
C GLU A 50 -4.42 -10.35 -17.12
N GLU A 51 -3.95 -9.10 -17.08
CA GLU A 51 -3.85 -8.33 -15.83
C GLU A 51 -5.23 -8.12 -15.19
N TRP A 52 -6.23 -7.70 -15.98
CA TRP A 52 -7.56 -7.47 -15.44
C TRP A 52 -8.29 -8.76 -15.10
N SER A 53 -8.05 -9.86 -15.81
CA SER A 53 -8.61 -11.15 -15.43
C SER A 53 -8.05 -11.64 -14.10
N GLU A 54 -6.76 -11.45 -13.84
CA GLU A 54 -6.12 -11.77 -12.55
C GLU A 54 -6.75 -10.94 -11.42
N TRP A 55 -6.89 -9.63 -11.64
CA TRP A 55 -7.48 -8.74 -10.66
C TRP A 55 -8.95 -9.06 -10.37
N ILE A 56 -9.74 -9.36 -11.40
CA ILE A 56 -11.14 -9.76 -11.23
C ILE A 56 -11.21 -11.05 -10.42
N ALA A 57 -10.41 -12.07 -10.77
CA ALA A 57 -10.37 -13.33 -10.05
C ALA A 57 -10.00 -13.13 -8.57
N THR A 58 -8.96 -12.33 -8.31
CA THR A 58 -8.45 -12.03 -6.97
C THR A 58 -9.49 -11.27 -6.13
N MET A 59 -10.17 -10.29 -6.72
CA MET A 59 -11.18 -9.50 -6.03
C MET A 59 -12.50 -10.25 -5.86
N TYR A 60 -12.77 -11.27 -6.68
CA TYR A 60 -13.92 -12.15 -6.56
C TYR A 60 -13.71 -13.26 -5.53
N ALA A 61 -12.46 -13.64 -5.24
CA ALA A 61 -12.10 -14.70 -4.29
C ALA A 61 -12.77 -14.59 -2.90
N PRO A 62 -12.86 -13.40 -2.27
CA PRO A 62 -13.61 -13.24 -1.01
C PRO A 62 -15.10 -13.59 -1.10
N LEU A 63 -15.74 -13.35 -2.24
CA LEU A 63 -17.15 -13.72 -2.45
C LEU A 63 -17.34 -15.24 -2.54
N MET A 64 -16.28 -15.97 -2.84
CA MET A 64 -16.21 -17.44 -2.78
C MET A 64 -15.74 -17.97 -1.41
N GLY A 65 -15.57 -17.11 -0.40
CA GLY A 65 -15.09 -17.49 0.93
C GLY A 65 -13.58 -17.69 1.05
N ARG A 66 -12.79 -17.30 0.04
CA ARG A 66 -11.32 -17.35 0.09
C ARG A 66 -10.76 -16.11 0.78
N VAL A 67 -9.62 -16.25 1.43
CA VAL A 67 -8.88 -15.13 2.04
C VAL A 67 -7.69 -14.79 1.15
N PRO A 68 -7.70 -13.63 0.47
CA PRO A 68 -6.58 -13.20 -0.35
C PRO A 68 -5.29 -13.02 0.45
N VAL A 69 -4.15 -13.27 -0.19
CA VAL A 69 -2.82 -13.09 0.40
C VAL A 69 -2.65 -11.66 0.93
N GLY A 70 -2.07 -11.55 2.12
CA GLY A 70 -1.87 -10.26 2.78
C GLY A 70 -3.11 -9.76 3.54
N THR A 71 -4.14 -10.60 3.73
CA THR A 71 -5.29 -10.31 4.59
C THR A 71 -5.20 -11.11 5.88
N THR A 72 -5.33 -10.45 7.03
CA THR A 72 -5.35 -11.09 8.35
C THR A 72 -6.56 -10.63 9.16
N LYS A 73 -6.93 -11.43 10.17
CA LYS A 73 -8.07 -11.14 11.03
C LYS A 73 -7.91 -9.81 11.79
N ASP A 74 -6.70 -9.54 12.29
CA ASP A 74 -6.47 -8.41 13.20
C ASP A 74 -6.01 -7.13 12.48
N SER A 75 -5.28 -7.25 11.37
CA SER A 75 -4.72 -6.11 10.64
C SER A 75 -5.47 -5.77 9.34
N GLY A 76 -6.47 -6.57 8.97
CA GLY A 76 -7.11 -6.47 7.66
C GLY A 76 -6.11 -6.74 6.53
N VAL A 77 -6.26 -6.03 5.42
CA VAL A 77 -5.28 -6.07 4.31
C VAL A 77 -4.04 -5.26 4.67
N GLN A 78 -2.87 -5.84 4.46
CA GLN A 78 -1.58 -5.27 4.86
C GLN A 78 -0.45 -5.53 3.87
N ILE A 79 0.56 -4.67 3.94
CA ILE A 79 1.85 -4.80 3.24
C ILE A 79 3.02 -4.56 4.19
N GLY A 80 4.15 -5.15 3.85
CA GLY A 80 5.44 -4.85 4.46
C GLY A 80 6.52 -4.85 3.40
N VAL A 81 7.31 -3.77 3.33
CA VAL A 81 8.49 -3.67 2.47
C VAL A 81 9.67 -3.14 3.28
N ARG A 82 10.88 -3.53 2.93
CA ARG A 82 12.10 -3.11 3.64
C ARG A 82 13.27 -3.01 2.69
N ARG A 83 14.19 -2.11 3.00
CA ARG A 83 15.46 -1.95 2.27
C ARG A 83 16.58 -1.60 3.23
N THR A 84 17.79 -2.05 2.95
CA THR A 84 19.00 -1.73 3.72
C THR A 84 19.85 -0.71 2.97
N PHE A 85 20.31 0.30 3.69
CA PHE A 85 21.05 1.47 3.22
C PHE A 85 22.46 1.47 3.80
N ALA A 86 23.44 1.92 3.02
CA ALA A 86 24.82 2.14 3.45
C ALA A 86 24.99 3.47 4.20
N ALA A 87 24.07 3.75 5.13
CA ALA A 87 24.05 4.97 5.95
C ALA A 87 23.79 4.62 7.43
N SER A 88 24.25 5.50 8.32
CA SER A 88 24.02 5.36 9.76
C SER A 88 22.53 5.48 10.11
N LYS A 89 22.15 4.94 11.27
CA LYS A 89 20.76 4.98 11.75
C LYS A 89 20.29 6.41 11.96
N GLU A 90 21.18 7.23 12.47
CA GLU A 90 21.01 8.66 12.71
C GLU A 90 20.84 9.41 11.39
N GLY A 91 21.71 9.17 10.40
CA GLY A 91 21.61 9.84 9.10
C GLY A 91 20.32 9.50 8.34
N VAL A 92 19.89 8.24 8.36
CA VAL A 92 18.60 7.84 7.77
C VAL A 92 17.43 8.52 8.47
N TRP A 93 17.43 8.52 9.80
CA TRP A 93 16.35 9.14 10.60
C TRP A 93 16.29 10.64 10.38
N GLU A 94 17.42 11.33 10.44
CA GLU A 94 17.50 12.77 10.20
C GLU A 94 16.98 13.12 8.81
N PHE A 95 17.43 12.42 7.77
CA PHE A 95 16.92 12.64 6.41
C PHE A 95 15.41 12.49 6.32
N LEU A 96 14.86 11.36 6.79
CA LEU A 96 13.40 11.09 6.78
C LEU A 96 12.57 12.15 7.51
N THR A 97 13.18 12.85 8.48
CA THR A 97 12.52 13.85 9.30
C THR A 97 12.79 15.29 8.88
N THR A 98 13.54 15.50 7.78
CA THR A 98 13.77 16.83 7.18
C THR A 98 12.69 17.24 6.19
N PRO A 99 12.59 18.54 5.85
CA PRO A 99 11.72 19.01 4.76
C PRO A 99 11.97 18.32 3.41
N ALA A 100 13.17 17.77 3.15
CA ALA A 100 13.47 17.02 1.94
C ALA A 100 13.00 15.55 2.01
N GLY A 101 12.94 14.97 3.21
CA GLY A 101 12.48 13.59 3.42
C GLY A 101 10.96 13.45 3.59
N LEU A 102 10.30 14.43 4.19
CA LEU A 102 8.84 14.41 4.42
C LEU A 102 8.02 14.14 3.14
N PRO A 103 8.31 14.79 1.98
CA PRO A 103 7.56 14.56 0.75
C PRO A 103 7.57 13.10 0.28
N LEU A 104 8.58 12.31 0.65
CA LEU A 104 8.69 10.91 0.27
C LEU A 104 7.57 10.03 0.86
N TRP A 105 7.03 10.38 2.03
CA TRP A 105 6.10 9.51 2.76
C TRP A 105 4.80 10.17 3.24
N ILE A 106 4.75 11.50 3.32
CA ILE A 106 3.52 12.25 3.66
C ILE A 106 3.18 13.35 2.67
N GLY A 107 3.96 13.56 1.62
CA GLY A 107 3.76 14.65 0.67
C GLY A 107 4.24 16.01 1.20
N ASP A 108 3.99 17.06 0.41
CA ASP A 108 4.40 18.43 0.75
C ASP A 108 3.47 19.01 1.83
N VAL A 109 4.02 19.18 3.03
CA VAL A 109 3.34 19.75 4.20
C VAL A 109 3.97 21.10 4.57
N PRO A 110 3.17 22.15 4.84
CA PRO A 110 3.71 23.49 5.16
C PRO A 110 4.46 23.53 6.50
N SER A 111 4.08 22.66 7.43
CA SER A 111 4.76 22.45 8.71
C SER A 111 4.53 21.02 9.17
N PHE A 112 5.46 20.45 9.93
CA PHE A 112 5.30 19.13 10.52
C PHE A 112 5.99 19.06 11.87
N LYS A 113 5.30 18.55 12.89
CA LYS A 113 5.88 18.30 14.21
C LYS A 113 5.85 16.81 14.51
N PHE A 114 6.98 16.29 14.97
CA PHE A 114 7.09 14.90 15.40
C PHE A 114 6.58 14.72 16.83
N GLU A 115 5.30 15.01 17.02
CA GLU A 115 4.61 14.94 18.31
C GLU A 115 3.40 14.00 18.20
N VAL A 116 3.19 13.16 19.22
CA VAL A 116 1.99 12.30 19.25
C VAL A 116 0.75 13.18 19.30
N GLY A 117 -0.21 12.89 18.43
CA GLY A 117 -1.43 13.68 18.26
C GLY A 117 -1.34 14.72 17.14
N TYR A 118 -0.16 15.01 16.60
CA TYR A 118 -0.02 15.97 15.50
C TYR A 118 -0.75 15.46 14.24
N GLU A 119 -1.65 16.28 13.73
CA GLU A 119 -2.40 16.04 12.50
C GLU A 119 -1.78 16.80 11.34
N PHE A 120 -1.77 16.19 10.16
CA PHE A 120 -1.21 16.79 8.95
C PHE A 120 -2.12 16.55 7.76
N ALA A 121 -2.02 17.45 6.79
CA ALA A 121 -2.57 17.32 5.46
C ALA A 121 -1.59 17.94 4.47
N SER A 122 -1.22 17.19 3.44
CA SER A 122 -0.30 17.60 2.40
C SER A 122 -1.03 18.31 1.26
N LYS A 123 -0.30 19.01 0.39
CA LYS A 123 -0.86 19.65 -0.81
C LYS A 123 -1.47 18.64 -1.77
N GLU A 124 -0.94 17.41 -1.79
CA GLU A 124 -1.45 16.29 -2.58
C GLU A 124 -2.69 15.63 -1.96
N GLY A 125 -3.12 16.07 -0.77
CA GLY A 125 -4.27 15.54 -0.06
C GLY A 125 -3.99 14.31 0.80
N VAL A 126 -2.72 13.92 0.96
CA VAL A 126 -2.34 12.87 1.92
C VAL A 126 -2.52 13.44 3.33
N SER A 127 -3.21 12.70 4.19
CA SER A 127 -3.53 13.18 5.53
C SER A 127 -3.39 12.09 6.57
N GLY A 128 -3.25 12.51 7.83
CA GLY A 128 -3.03 11.58 8.92
C GLY A 128 -2.77 12.24 10.26
N LYS A 129 -2.52 11.38 11.26
CA LYS A 129 -2.18 11.75 12.62
C LYS A 129 -1.06 10.89 13.14
N ILE A 130 -0.06 11.51 13.75
CA ILE A 130 1.01 10.80 14.45
C ILE A 130 0.45 10.15 15.72
N THR A 131 0.73 8.86 15.90
CA THR A 131 0.31 8.08 17.07
C THR A 131 1.48 7.52 17.87
N VAL A 132 2.67 7.38 17.27
CA VAL A 132 3.91 7.01 17.97
C VAL A 132 5.08 7.74 17.34
N VAL A 133 5.93 8.30 18.20
CA VAL A 133 7.26 8.81 17.83
C VAL A 133 8.28 8.17 18.78
N LYS A 134 9.21 7.41 18.24
CA LYS A 134 10.41 6.94 18.94
C LYS A 134 11.62 7.38 18.11
N PRO A 135 12.31 8.46 18.51
CA PRO A 135 13.47 8.98 17.79
C PRO A 135 14.47 7.88 17.42
N TYR A 136 15.00 7.97 16.20
CA TYR A 136 15.96 7.03 15.61
C TYR A 136 15.50 5.56 15.58
N HIS A 137 14.19 5.30 15.62
CA HIS A 137 13.67 3.94 15.70
C HIS A 137 12.33 3.74 15.00
N LYS A 138 11.30 4.53 15.32
CA LYS A 138 9.93 4.24 14.86
C LYS A 138 9.05 5.47 14.75
N LEU A 139 8.28 5.52 13.67
CA LEU A 139 7.08 6.33 13.52
C LEU A 139 5.86 5.42 13.34
N ARG A 140 4.71 5.82 13.90
CA ARG A 140 3.40 5.26 13.56
C ARG A 140 2.40 6.38 13.39
N LEU A 141 1.59 6.30 12.36
CA LEU A 141 0.56 7.27 12.06
C LEU A 141 -0.69 6.61 11.46
N THR A 142 -1.82 7.27 11.58
CA THR A 142 -2.90 7.08 10.60
C THR A 142 -2.48 7.73 9.30
N TRP A 143 -2.86 7.14 8.17
CA TRP A 143 -2.44 7.62 6.85
C TRP A 143 -3.52 7.35 5.82
N LYS A 144 -3.86 8.35 5.00
CA LYS A 144 -4.94 8.27 4.02
C LYS A 144 -4.61 9.12 2.79
N ARG A 145 -4.91 8.58 1.60
CA ARG A 145 -4.91 9.33 0.32
C ARG A 145 -6.26 10.01 0.10
N PRO A 146 -6.34 11.09 -0.69
CA PRO A 146 -7.60 11.84 -0.86
C PRO A 146 -8.75 10.99 -1.43
N GLU A 147 -8.44 9.96 -2.22
CA GLU A 147 -9.42 9.07 -2.84
C GLU A 147 -9.90 7.90 -1.94
N TRP A 148 -9.36 7.77 -0.73
CA TRP A 148 -9.70 6.70 0.21
C TRP A 148 -10.80 7.14 1.16
N GLU A 149 -11.64 6.21 1.57
CA GLU A 149 -12.71 6.49 2.54
C GLU A 149 -12.16 6.45 3.96
N GLN A 150 -11.30 5.46 4.25
CA GLN A 150 -10.80 5.16 5.59
C GLN A 150 -9.30 5.40 5.73
N PHE A 151 -8.87 5.67 6.96
CA PHE A 151 -7.45 5.71 7.29
C PHE A 151 -6.86 4.29 7.38
N SER A 152 -5.70 4.13 6.76
CA SER A 152 -4.79 3.03 7.05
C SER A 152 -3.92 3.34 8.27
N ARG A 153 -3.19 2.34 8.75
CA ARG A 153 -2.15 2.52 9.77
C ARG A 153 -0.79 2.29 9.14
N LEU A 154 0.02 3.35 9.08
CA LEU A 154 1.39 3.31 8.58
C LEU A 154 2.40 3.25 9.73
N GLN A 155 3.41 2.41 9.58
CA GLN A 155 4.54 2.27 10.50
C GLN A 155 5.83 2.33 9.70
N ILE A 156 6.76 3.16 10.15
CA ILE A 156 8.10 3.27 9.58
C ILE A 156 9.10 2.95 10.70
N TYR A 157 9.96 1.98 10.47
CA TYR A 157 11.02 1.60 11.40
C TYR A 157 12.39 1.89 10.79
N VAL A 158 13.32 2.33 11.63
CA VAL A 158 14.73 2.54 11.30
C VAL A 158 15.55 1.64 12.20
N LEU A 159 16.18 0.62 11.62
CA LEU A 159 16.81 -0.49 12.35
C LEU A 159 18.29 -0.58 11.97
N SER A 160 19.20 -0.34 12.91
CA SER A 160 20.63 -0.55 12.70
C SER A 160 20.93 -2.03 12.44
N THR A 161 21.89 -2.30 11.56
CA THR A 161 22.51 -3.63 11.40
C THR A 161 23.85 -3.68 12.13
N ASN A 162 24.37 -4.89 12.32
CA ASN A 162 25.67 -5.10 12.95
C ASN A 162 26.87 -4.57 12.12
N THR A 163 26.63 -4.09 10.91
CA THR A 163 27.65 -3.63 9.95
C THR A 163 27.69 -2.12 9.78
N GLY A 164 27.02 -1.37 10.66
CA GLY A 164 26.90 0.10 10.54
C GLY A 164 25.95 0.57 9.44
N LYS A 165 25.25 -0.37 8.78
CA LYS A 165 24.18 -0.11 7.81
C LYS A 165 22.84 0.03 8.54
N THR A 166 21.83 0.49 7.83
CA THR A 166 20.49 0.71 8.41
C THR A 166 19.42 0.11 7.51
N THR A 167 18.45 -0.57 8.10
CA THR A 167 17.26 -1.04 7.39
C THR A 167 16.09 -0.11 7.70
N VAL A 168 15.45 0.43 6.65
CA VAL A 168 14.12 1.05 6.79
C VAL A 168 13.09 -0.01 6.46
N SER A 169 12.15 -0.21 7.37
CA SER A 169 11.03 -1.15 7.21
C SER A 169 9.72 -0.40 7.30
N ILE A 170 8.89 -0.55 6.27
CA ILE A 170 7.57 0.07 6.18
C ILE A 170 6.54 -1.03 6.33
N HIS A 171 5.57 -0.81 7.21
CA HIS A 171 4.41 -1.67 7.36
C HIS A 171 3.16 -0.82 7.27
N GLN A 172 2.20 -1.24 6.46
CA GLN A 172 0.92 -0.55 6.33
C GLN A 172 -0.22 -1.55 6.44
N GLU A 173 -1.17 -1.27 7.33
CA GLU A 173 -2.30 -2.12 7.70
C GLU A 173 -3.62 -1.38 7.47
N MET A 174 -4.74 -2.10 7.57
CA MET A 174 -6.09 -1.54 7.38
C MET A 174 -6.28 -0.91 6.00
N LEU A 175 -5.66 -1.52 4.97
CA LEU A 175 -5.92 -1.16 3.58
C LEU A 175 -7.31 -1.67 3.17
N GLU A 176 -8.00 -0.93 2.30
CA GLU A 176 -9.39 -1.23 1.95
C GLU A 176 -9.55 -2.59 1.25
N ASP A 177 -8.62 -2.93 0.36
CA ASP A 177 -8.58 -4.21 -0.36
C ASP A 177 -7.16 -4.57 -0.85
N VAL A 178 -7.04 -5.75 -1.47
CA VAL A 178 -5.76 -6.27 -1.98
C VAL A 178 -5.24 -5.53 -3.22
N PHE A 179 -6.11 -4.84 -3.96
CA PHE A 179 -5.70 -3.98 -5.07
C PHE A 179 -4.95 -2.75 -4.54
N ILE A 180 -5.50 -2.09 -3.52
CA ILE A 180 -4.83 -1.00 -2.81
C ILE A 180 -3.49 -1.49 -2.21
N ARG A 181 -3.45 -2.71 -1.66
CA ARG A 181 -2.19 -3.29 -1.17
C ARG A 181 -1.11 -3.36 -2.23
N GLU A 182 -1.42 -3.81 -3.44
CA GLU A 182 -0.40 -3.87 -4.50
C GLU A 182 0.03 -2.48 -4.97
N LEU A 183 -0.89 -1.52 -5.07
CA LEU A 183 -0.54 -0.12 -5.35
C LEU A 183 0.40 0.46 -4.29
N MET A 184 0.10 0.22 -3.01
CA MET A 184 0.93 0.72 -1.92
C MET A 184 2.26 0.01 -1.81
N LYS A 185 2.32 -1.30 -2.12
CA LYS A 185 3.59 -2.04 -2.18
C LYS A 185 4.56 -1.35 -3.16
N ARG A 186 4.12 -1.08 -4.40
CA ARG A 186 4.92 -0.39 -5.42
C ARG A 186 5.32 1.01 -4.96
N HIS A 187 4.36 1.79 -4.45
CA HIS A 187 4.63 3.13 -3.92
C HIS A 187 5.73 3.14 -2.85
N TRP A 188 5.71 2.20 -1.90
CA TRP A 188 6.72 2.14 -0.86
C TRP A 188 8.05 1.55 -1.35
N GLU A 189 8.04 0.65 -2.33
CA GLU A 189 9.27 0.19 -3.00
C GLU A 189 9.96 1.33 -3.74
N ASP A 190 9.20 2.15 -4.47
CA ASP A 190 9.68 3.34 -5.17
C ASP A 190 10.21 4.38 -4.17
N MET A 191 9.49 4.63 -3.08
CA MET A 191 9.94 5.51 -2.01
C MET A 191 11.29 5.06 -1.42
N LEU A 192 11.42 3.75 -1.11
CA LEU A 192 12.67 3.20 -0.59
C LEU A 192 13.80 3.25 -1.63
N ALA A 193 13.50 3.18 -2.92
CA ALA A 193 14.47 3.37 -3.99
C ALA A 193 14.96 4.82 -4.07
N GLU A 194 14.05 5.80 -4.05
CA GLU A 194 14.38 7.23 -4.03
C GLU A 194 15.19 7.59 -2.77
N LEU A 195 14.77 7.09 -1.59
CA LEU A 195 15.52 7.29 -0.36
C LEU A 195 16.94 6.74 -0.46
N LYS A 196 17.13 5.60 -1.13
CA LYS A 196 18.45 5.00 -1.32
C LYS A 196 19.32 5.90 -2.18
N TRP A 197 18.78 6.35 -3.31
CA TRP A 197 19.48 7.25 -4.22
C TRP A 197 19.90 8.54 -3.50
N ARG A 198 19.01 9.14 -2.71
CA ARG A 198 19.30 10.36 -1.92
C ARG A 198 20.40 10.20 -0.87
N LEU A 199 20.53 9.00 -0.30
CA LEU A 199 21.48 8.74 0.80
C LEU A 199 22.83 8.23 0.31
N GLU A 200 22.90 7.58 -0.84
CA GLU A 200 24.10 6.88 -1.31
C GLU A 200 24.68 7.44 -2.62
N ASP A 201 23.82 7.96 -3.50
CA ASP A 201 24.20 8.26 -4.89
C ASP A 201 24.08 9.75 -5.26
N ALA A 202 23.46 10.57 -4.40
CA ALA A 202 23.41 12.01 -4.55
C ALA A 202 24.73 12.65 -4.08
N LEU A 203 25.79 12.48 -4.87
CA LEU A 203 27.08 13.19 -4.78
C LEU A 203 27.40 13.90 -6.09
#